data_AF-A0AAV0GDX4-F1
#
_entry.id   AF-A0AAV0GDX4-F1
#
_cell.length_a   1.000
_cell.length_b   1.000
_cell.length_c   1.000
_cell.angle_alpha   90.00
_cell.angle_beta   90.00
_cell.angle_gamma   90.00
#
_symmetry.space_group_name_H-M   'P 1'
#
loop_
_entity.id
_entity.type
_entity.pdbx_description
1 polymer ?
#
loop_
_entity_poly.entity_id
_entity_poly.type
_entity_poly.pdbx_seq_one_letter_code
_entity_poly.pdbx_strand_id
1 'polypeptide(L)'
;MRPKIVLFGDSITQQSFTSGGWGSSLAHQYSRKADILNRGYGGYNTRWALFLLHHLFPLEESISHPAVITIFFGANDSALLGRTSEKQHVPLKEYKENLKTMVQHLKKCSPTMVVVLITPPPIDEVGRKEYARYVYGDKAMKLPERTNVVTGEYAKQCLELAMELGLPSIDLWSKMQETMGWQKIFLRS
;
A
#
# COMPACT_ATOMS: atom_id res chain seq x y z
N MET A 1 -23.71 -16.00 2.51
CA MET A 1 -22.27 -15.83 2.22
C MET A 1 -21.65 -14.95 3.28
N ARG A 2 -20.38 -15.16 3.65
CA ARG A 2 -19.70 -14.30 4.63
C ARG A 2 -19.35 -12.95 4.01
N PRO A 3 -19.24 -11.85 4.79
CA PRO A 3 -18.69 -10.60 4.31
C PRO A 3 -17.24 -10.79 3.85
N LYS A 4 -16.82 -10.00 2.86
CA LYS A 4 -15.45 -10.02 2.34
C LYS A 4 -14.66 -8.80 2.82
N ILE A 5 -13.40 -9.01 3.15
CA ILE A 5 -12.41 -7.96 3.38
C ILE A 5 -11.36 -8.08 2.27
N VAL A 6 -11.20 -7.04 1.45
CA VAL A 6 -10.24 -7.05 0.35
C VAL A 6 -9.01 -6.22 0.72
N LEU A 7 -7.84 -6.82 0.57
CA LEU A 7 -6.55 -6.16 0.76
C LEU A 7 -6.06 -5.68 -0.61
N PHE A 8 -6.23 -4.40 -0.93
CA PHE A 8 -5.81 -3.82 -2.21
C PHE A 8 -4.53 -3.01 -2.03
N GLY A 9 -3.47 -3.32 -2.77
CA GLY A 9 -2.19 -2.65 -2.59
C GLY A 9 -1.10 -3.16 -3.52
N ASP A 10 0.15 -2.87 -3.17
CA ASP A 10 1.32 -3.25 -3.95
C ASP A 10 1.92 -4.61 -3.52
N SER A 11 3.22 -4.81 -3.73
CA SER A 11 3.98 -6.00 -3.32
C SER A 11 3.86 -6.32 -1.83
N ILE A 12 3.74 -5.32 -0.96
CA ILE A 12 3.60 -5.52 0.49
C ILE A 12 2.28 -6.24 0.78
N THR A 13 1.22 -5.84 0.08
CA THR A 13 -0.08 -6.51 0.13
C THR A 13 -0.03 -7.87 -0.57
N GLN A 14 0.68 -8.00 -1.70
CA GLN A 14 0.80 -9.28 -2.41
C GLN A 14 1.42 -10.35 -1.51
N GLN A 15 2.44 -9.97 -0.74
CA GLN A 15 3.15 -10.86 0.18
C GLN A 15 2.46 -11.03 1.54
N SER A 16 1.29 -10.40 1.76
CA SER A 16 0.57 -10.41 3.05
C SER A 16 0.16 -11.80 3.53
N PHE A 17 0.10 -12.81 2.64
CA PHE A 17 -0.22 -14.20 2.98
C PHE A 17 1.01 -15.11 3.11
N THR A 18 2.23 -14.58 2.99
CA THR A 18 3.43 -15.35 3.28
C THR A 18 3.49 -15.74 4.76
N SER A 19 4.39 -16.66 5.13
CA SER A 19 4.56 -17.06 6.55
C SER A 19 4.85 -15.83 7.42
N GLY A 20 4.04 -15.66 8.47
CA GLY A 20 4.08 -14.49 9.37
C GLY A 20 3.48 -13.20 8.79
N GLY A 21 2.85 -13.25 7.62
CA GLY A 21 2.26 -12.09 6.96
C GLY A 21 0.95 -11.63 7.59
N TRP A 22 0.71 -10.31 7.53
CA TRP A 22 -0.44 -9.68 8.18
C TRP A 22 -1.81 -10.10 7.60
N GLY A 23 -1.86 -10.45 6.31
CA GLY A 23 -3.07 -10.97 5.66
C GLY A 23 -3.45 -12.35 6.20
N SER A 24 -2.46 -13.22 6.43
CA SER A 24 -2.66 -14.51 7.11
C SER A 24 -3.15 -14.34 8.55
N SER A 25 -2.58 -13.38 9.29
CA SER A 25 -3.02 -13.05 10.65
C SER A 25 -4.47 -12.54 10.68
N LEU A 26 -4.86 -11.68 9.74
CA LEU A 26 -6.24 -11.24 9.57
C LEU A 26 -7.17 -12.41 9.25
N ALA A 27 -6.78 -13.30 8.32
CA ALA A 27 -7.60 -14.46 7.96
C ALA A 27 -7.80 -15.40 9.15
N HIS A 28 -6.78 -15.59 9.99
CA HIS A 28 -6.89 -16.35 11.22
C HIS A 28 -7.86 -15.68 12.22
N GLN A 29 -7.69 -14.38 12.49
CA GLN A 29 -8.52 -13.63 13.43
C GLN A 29 -10.00 -13.56 13.02
N TYR A 30 -10.26 -13.45 11.71
CA TYR A 30 -11.60 -13.41 11.14
C TYR A 30 -12.11 -14.78 10.67
N SER A 31 -11.46 -15.87 11.09
CA SER A 31 -11.88 -17.22 10.77
C SER A 31 -13.36 -17.42 11.14
N ARG A 32 -14.12 -17.98 10.19
CA ARG A 32 -15.58 -18.17 10.25
C ARG A 32 -16.42 -16.88 10.28
N LYS A 33 -15.83 -15.69 10.28
CA LYS A 33 -16.52 -14.38 10.33
C LYS A 33 -16.50 -13.64 8.99
N ALA A 34 -15.36 -13.61 8.29
CA ALA A 34 -15.20 -12.93 7.01
C ALA A 34 -14.17 -13.65 6.13
N ASP A 35 -14.31 -13.51 4.82
CA ASP A 35 -13.33 -14.00 3.86
C ASP A 35 -12.32 -12.89 3.55
N ILE A 36 -11.02 -13.16 3.69
CA ILE A 36 -9.94 -12.20 3.40
C ILE A 36 -9.40 -12.47 2.01
N LEU A 37 -9.46 -11.47 1.14
CA LEU A 37 -9.05 -11.58 -0.27
C LEU A 37 -7.83 -10.71 -0.56
N ASN A 38 -6.79 -11.33 -1.12
CA ASN A 38 -5.59 -10.62 -1.55
C ASN A 38 -5.78 -10.04 -2.98
N ARG A 39 -5.57 -8.73 -3.10
CA ARG A 39 -5.49 -7.96 -4.35
C ARG A 39 -4.23 -7.08 -4.33
N GLY A 40 -3.10 -7.69 -3.97
CA GLY A 40 -1.79 -7.07 -4.02
C GLY A 40 -1.12 -7.24 -5.38
N TYR A 41 -0.57 -6.15 -5.92
CA TYR A 41 0.04 -6.09 -7.24
C TYR A 41 1.49 -5.60 -7.13
N GLY A 42 2.43 -6.55 -7.16
CA GLY A 42 3.85 -6.28 -7.03
C GLY A 42 4.36 -5.27 -8.05
N GLY A 43 5.07 -4.26 -7.56
CA GLY A 43 5.61 -3.17 -8.37
C GLY A 43 4.60 -2.08 -8.76
N TYR A 44 3.31 -2.24 -8.49
CA TYR A 44 2.30 -1.24 -8.88
C TYR A 44 2.39 0.02 -8.03
N ASN A 45 2.29 1.18 -8.70
CA ASN A 45 1.99 2.46 -8.10
C ASN A 45 0.49 2.77 -8.23
N THR A 46 0.04 3.90 -7.68
CA THR A 46 -1.36 4.30 -7.74
C THR A 46 -1.87 4.51 -9.17
N ARG A 47 -1.03 5.01 -10.08
CA ARG A 47 -1.37 5.21 -11.49
C ARG A 47 -1.75 3.89 -12.17
N TRP A 48 -0.96 2.84 -11.95
CA TRP A 48 -1.23 1.52 -12.53
C TRP A 48 -2.41 0.83 -11.87
N ALA A 49 -2.57 1.01 -10.56
CA ALA A 49 -3.70 0.47 -9.81
C ALA A 49 -5.05 1.04 -10.28
N LEU A 50 -5.12 2.30 -10.70
CA LEU A 50 -6.35 2.90 -11.25
C LEU A 50 -6.87 2.16 -12.50
N PHE A 51 -6.00 1.67 -13.37
CA PHE A 51 -6.44 0.91 -14.56
C PHE A 51 -7.12 -0.42 -14.19
N LEU A 52 -6.73 -1.02 -13.06
CA LEU A 52 -7.34 -2.25 -12.58
C LEU A 52 -8.66 -2.00 -11.83
N LEU A 53 -8.85 -0.79 -11.31
CA LEU A 53 -9.92 -0.47 -10.37
C LEU A 53 -11.31 -0.89 -10.85
N HIS A 54 -11.68 -0.57 -12.10
CA HIS A 54 -12.97 -0.93 -12.67
C HIS A 54 -13.14 -2.43 -12.92
N HIS A 55 -12.04 -3.14 -13.20
CA HIS A 55 -12.05 -4.58 -13.42
C HIS A 55 -12.17 -5.34 -12.10
N LEU A 56 -11.54 -4.83 -11.04
CA LEU A 56 -11.55 -5.45 -9.71
C LEU A 56 -12.82 -5.13 -8.93
N PHE A 57 -13.39 -3.96 -9.16
CA PHE A 57 -14.59 -3.46 -8.48
C PHE A 57 -15.56 -2.87 -9.53
N PRO A 58 -16.29 -3.70 -10.28
CA PRO A 58 -17.28 -3.21 -11.24
C PRO A 58 -18.43 -2.50 -10.52
N LEU A 59 -19.08 -1.54 -11.17
CA LEU A 59 -20.24 -0.80 -10.64
C LEU A 59 -21.57 -1.57 -10.80
N GLU A 60 -21.51 -2.89 -10.92
CA GLU A 60 -22.69 -3.72 -11.18
C GLU A 60 -23.40 -4.10 -9.87
N GLU A 61 -24.67 -3.73 -9.73
CA GLU A 61 -25.48 -3.98 -8.53
C GLU A 61 -25.66 -5.48 -8.22
N SER A 62 -25.54 -6.34 -9.22
CA SER A 62 -25.66 -7.80 -9.08
C SER A 62 -24.44 -8.43 -8.38
N ILE A 63 -23.34 -7.68 -8.21
CA ILE A 63 -22.10 -8.18 -7.63
C ILE A 63 -22.09 -7.93 -6.12
N SER A 64 -21.83 -8.99 -5.35
CA SER A 64 -21.58 -8.87 -3.92
C SER A 64 -20.28 -8.09 -3.66
N HIS A 65 -20.42 -6.83 -3.26
CA HIS A 65 -19.32 -5.96 -2.87
C HIS A 65 -18.73 -6.33 -1.50
N PRO A 66 -17.43 -6.09 -1.30
CA PRO A 66 -16.79 -6.32 0.00
C PRO A 66 -17.32 -5.36 1.07
N ALA A 67 -17.32 -5.82 2.31
CA ALA A 67 -17.69 -4.99 3.46
C ALA A 67 -16.58 -4.00 3.81
N VAL A 68 -15.32 -4.42 3.65
CA VAL A 68 -14.13 -3.61 3.94
C VAL A 68 -13.11 -3.73 2.81
N ILE A 69 -12.49 -2.62 2.44
CA ILE A 69 -11.31 -2.59 1.57
C ILE A 69 -10.21 -1.78 2.24
N THR A 70 -9.00 -2.33 2.28
CA THR A 70 -7.80 -1.54 2.58
C THR A 70 -7.16 -1.08 1.29
N ILE A 71 -6.77 0.19 1.19
CA ILE A 71 -5.93 0.71 0.11
C ILE A 71 -4.54 0.96 0.69
N PHE A 72 -3.55 0.22 0.19
CA PHE A 72 -2.18 0.25 0.69
C PHE A 72 -1.18 0.40 -0.47
N PHE A 73 -0.96 1.66 -0.87
CA PHE A 73 -0.04 2.09 -1.92
C PHE A 73 0.82 3.25 -1.42
N GLY A 74 1.72 3.76 -2.27
CA GLY A 74 2.60 4.88 -1.95
C GLY A 74 4.07 4.50 -1.86
N ALA A 75 4.39 3.23 -1.56
CA ALA A 75 5.77 2.79 -1.47
C ALA A 75 6.43 2.83 -2.85
N ASN A 76 5.74 2.39 -3.90
CA ASN A 76 6.27 2.47 -5.26
C ASN A 76 6.26 3.90 -5.82
N ASP A 77 5.17 4.63 -5.57
CA ASP A 77 4.95 6.03 -5.96
C ASP A 77 6.08 6.96 -5.49
N SER A 78 6.61 6.70 -4.29
CA SER A 78 7.70 7.48 -3.68
C SER A 78 9.08 7.24 -4.29
N ALA A 79 9.17 6.54 -5.43
CA ALA A 79 10.40 6.46 -6.21
C ALA A 79 10.91 7.85 -6.59
N LEU A 80 12.22 8.02 -6.60
CA LEU A 80 12.87 9.27 -7.00
C LEU A 80 13.16 9.28 -8.51
N LEU A 81 13.02 10.45 -9.13
CA LEU A 81 13.38 10.69 -10.53
C LEU A 81 14.90 10.58 -10.73
N GLY A 82 15.34 10.08 -11.90
CA GLY A 82 16.76 9.88 -12.20
C GLY A 82 17.41 8.75 -11.38
N ARG A 83 16.60 7.79 -10.91
CA ARG A 83 17.02 6.59 -10.18
C ARG A 83 16.49 5.31 -10.85
N THR A 84 16.95 4.15 -10.41
CA THR A 84 16.59 2.83 -10.98
C THR A 84 15.08 2.57 -11.04
N SER A 85 14.33 3.03 -10.04
CA SER A 85 12.87 2.83 -9.95
C SER A 85 12.04 4.03 -10.44
N GLU A 86 12.63 4.99 -11.17
CA GLU A 86 11.93 6.23 -11.56
C GLU A 86 10.62 6.00 -12.33
N LYS A 87 10.48 4.89 -13.05
CA LYS A 87 9.25 4.51 -13.77
C LYS A 87 8.04 4.36 -12.85
N GLN A 88 8.27 4.09 -11.57
CA GLN A 88 7.22 3.97 -10.57
C GLN A 88 6.82 5.31 -9.95
N HIS A 89 7.58 6.38 -10.20
CA HIS A 89 7.32 7.69 -9.61
C HIS A 89 5.92 8.21 -9.98
N VAL A 90 5.22 8.70 -8.96
CA VAL A 90 3.95 9.42 -9.11
C VAL A 90 4.06 10.70 -8.28
N PRO A 91 3.96 11.91 -8.88
CA PRO A 91 4.01 13.15 -8.12
C PRO A 91 3.00 13.19 -6.97
N LEU A 92 3.36 13.78 -5.82
CA LEU A 92 2.53 13.79 -4.60
C LEU A 92 1.08 14.23 -4.83
N LYS A 93 0.87 15.28 -5.62
CA LYS A 93 -0.47 15.77 -5.98
C LYS A 93 -1.28 14.72 -6.73
N GLU A 94 -0.65 14.05 -7.69
CA GLU A 94 -1.29 12.99 -8.48
C GLU A 94 -1.56 11.77 -7.60
N TYR A 95 -0.63 11.38 -6.73
CA TYR A 95 -0.81 10.29 -5.78
C TYR A 95 -2.06 10.48 -4.90
N LYS A 96 -2.21 11.68 -4.30
CA LYS A 96 -3.39 12.02 -3.48
C LYS A 96 -4.68 11.96 -4.31
N GLU A 97 -4.67 12.48 -5.52
CA GLU A 97 -5.85 12.45 -6.41
C GLU A 97 -6.18 11.02 -6.87
N ASN A 98 -5.18 10.18 -7.11
CA ASN A 98 -5.38 8.78 -7.47
C ASN A 98 -6.04 8.02 -6.32
N LEU A 99 -5.54 8.19 -5.09
CA LEU A 99 -6.19 7.61 -3.90
C LEU A 99 -7.64 8.10 -3.74
N LYS A 100 -7.88 9.39 -3.92
CA LYS A 100 -9.23 9.98 -3.85
C LYS A 100 -10.17 9.37 -4.89
N THR A 101 -9.69 9.21 -6.13
CA THR A 101 -10.42 8.54 -7.22
C THR A 101 -10.76 7.11 -6.85
N MET A 102 -9.81 6.35 -6.30
CA MET A 102 -10.06 4.98 -5.82
C MET A 102 -11.15 4.94 -4.76
N VAL A 103 -11.06 5.77 -3.73
CA VAL A 103 -12.07 5.83 -2.66
C VAL A 103 -13.45 6.15 -3.23
N GLN A 104 -13.55 7.18 -4.08
CA GLN A 104 -14.83 7.60 -4.66
C GLN A 104 -15.45 6.49 -5.50
N HIS A 105 -14.66 5.78 -6.30
CA HIS A 105 -15.13 4.64 -7.07
C HIS A 105 -15.66 3.52 -6.17
N LEU A 106 -14.93 3.16 -5.11
CA LEU A 106 -15.36 2.14 -4.16
C LEU A 106 -16.65 2.53 -3.42
N LYS A 107 -16.79 3.81 -3.06
CA LYS A 107 -18.02 4.34 -2.46
C LYS A 107 -19.20 4.38 -3.43
N LYS A 108 -18.96 4.54 -4.73
CA LYS A 108 -19.99 4.37 -5.77
C LYS A 108 -20.42 2.90 -5.91
N CYS A 109 -19.48 1.95 -5.79
CA CYS A 109 -19.81 0.52 -5.79
C CYS A 109 -20.73 0.17 -4.61
N SER A 110 -20.38 0.64 -3.41
CA SER A 110 -21.22 0.45 -2.23
C SER A 110 -21.01 1.60 -1.23
N PRO A 111 -22.05 2.43 -0.97
CA PRO A 111 -21.93 3.54 -0.03
C PRO A 111 -21.57 3.10 1.41
N THR A 112 -22.00 1.90 1.79
CA THR A 112 -21.76 1.31 3.12
C THR A 112 -20.40 0.62 3.25
N MET A 113 -19.64 0.47 2.15
CA MET A 113 -18.31 -0.13 2.18
C MET A 113 -17.36 0.70 3.05
N VAL A 114 -16.68 0.05 3.99
CA VAL A 114 -15.64 0.70 4.79
C VAL A 114 -14.34 0.69 3.99
N VAL A 115 -13.77 1.87 3.75
CA VAL A 115 -12.48 2.02 3.07
C VAL A 115 -11.46 2.50 4.09
N VAL A 116 -10.38 1.73 4.26
CA VAL A 116 -9.28 2.04 5.17
C VAL A 116 -8.05 2.41 4.35
N LEU A 117 -7.48 3.60 4.57
CA LEU A 117 -6.22 3.99 3.94
C LEU A 117 -5.03 3.58 4.82
N ILE A 118 -4.01 2.96 4.23
CA ILE A 118 -2.79 2.55 4.95
C ILE A 118 -1.62 3.32 4.34
N THR A 119 -0.86 4.05 5.18
CA THR A 119 0.30 4.80 4.71
C THR A 119 1.41 3.85 4.25
N PRO A 120 2.23 4.24 3.26
CA PRO A 120 3.42 3.46 2.92
C PRO A 120 4.33 3.31 4.15
N PRO A 121 4.94 2.13 4.38
CA PRO A 121 5.83 1.94 5.52
C PRO A 121 7.10 2.79 5.36
N PRO A 122 7.86 3.03 6.44
CA PRO A 122 9.13 3.73 6.37
C PRO A 122 10.17 2.89 5.59
N ILE A 123 11.19 3.56 5.05
CA ILE A 123 12.24 2.95 4.23
C ILE A 123 13.54 2.87 5.01
N ASP A 124 14.11 1.67 5.17
CA ASP A 124 15.52 1.51 5.59
C ASP A 124 16.44 1.71 4.39
N GLU A 125 16.95 2.94 4.22
CA GLU A 125 17.86 3.30 3.13
C GLU A 125 19.18 2.52 3.18
N VAL A 126 19.66 2.22 4.39
CA VAL A 126 20.92 1.48 4.59
C VAL A 126 20.73 0.03 4.18
N GLY A 127 19.72 -0.64 4.74
CA GLY A 127 19.41 -2.03 4.40
C GLY A 127 19.10 -2.23 2.92
N ARG A 128 18.34 -1.32 2.29
CA ARG A 128 18.10 -1.38 0.83
C ARG A 128 19.37 -1.23 0.02
N LYS A 129 20.29 -0.37 0.44
CA LYS A 129 21.59 -0.18 -0.24
C LYS A 129 22.48 -1.41 -0.09
N GLU A 130 22.50 -2.04 1.08
CA GLU A 130 23.20 -3.30 1.33
C GLU A 130 22.64 -4.42 0.45
N TYR A 131 21.32 -4.57 0.43
CA TYR A 131 20.63 -5.53 -0.44
C TYR A 131 20.93 -5.29 -1.92
N ALA A 132 20.87 -4.04 -2.38
CA ALA A 132 21.19 -3.71 -3.78
C ALA A 132 22.63 -4.08 -4.15
N ARG A 133 23.60 -3.82 -3.25
CA ARG A 133 25.00 -4.26 -3.45
C ARG A 133 25.14 -5.77 -3.47
N TYR A 134 24.43 -6.48 -2.59
CA TYR A 134 24.42 -7.94 -2.56
C TYR A 134 23.87 -8.54 -3.87
N VAL A 135 22.77 -8.00 -4.39
CA VAL A 135 22.10 -8.53 -5.59
C VAL A 135 22.80 -8.11 -6.89
N TYR A 136 23.25 -6.85 -6.99
CA TYR A 136 23.73 -6.27 -8.25
C TYR A 136 25.24 -6.02 -8.31
N GLY A 137 25.97 -6.20 -7.20
CA GLY A 137 27.41 -5.97 -7.13
C GLY A 137 27.79 -4.55 -7.60
N ASP A 138 28.77 -4.47 -8.50
CA ASP A 138 29.24 -3.20 -9.08
C ASP A 138 28.19 -2.47 -9.93
N LYS A 139 27.11 -3.16 -10.34
CA LYS A 139 25.99 -2.55 -11.08
C LYS A 139 24.97 -1.90 -10.14
N ALA A 140 25.13 -2.02 -8.82
CA ALA A 140 24.24 -1.40 -7.86
C ALA A 140 24.29 0.13 -7.96
N MET A 141 23.13 0.77 -8.09
CA MET A 141 23.06 2.22 -8.09
C MET A 141 23.56 2.77 -6.74
N LYS A 142 24.44 3.77 -6.78
CA LYS A 142 25.04 4.34 -5.56
C LYS A 142 24.04 5.15 -4.73
N LEU A 143 23.04 5.72 -5.39
CA LEU A 143 22.04 6.61 -4.81
C LEU A 143 20.76 5.82 -4.52
N PRO A 144 20.11 6.07 -3.37
CA PRO A 144 18.89 5.37 -3.02
C PRO A 144 17.78 5.73 -4.02
N GLU A 145 17.03 4.71 -4.43
CA GLU A 145 15.88 4.89 -5.32
C GLU A 145 14.65 5.49 -4.61
N ARG A 146 14.63 5.42 -3.27
CA ARG A 146 13.61 5.93 -2.36
C ARG A 146 14.31 6.35 -1.07
N THR A 147 13.85 7.44 -0.47
CA THR A 147 14.31 7.90 0.84
C THR A 147 13.17 7.89 1.82
N ASN A 148 13.46 7.67 3.10
CA ASN A 148 12.43 7.64 4.13
C ASN A 148 11.73 8.99 4.28
N VAL A 149 12.50 10.08 4.10
CA VAL A 149 11.99 11.46 4.10
C VAL A 149 10.92 11.64 3.03
N VAL A 150 11.20 11.25 1.79
CA VAL A 150 10.23 11.40 0.70
C VAL A 150 9.05 10.47 0.89
N THR A 151 9.24 9.21 1.30
CA THR A 151 8.13 8.32 1.63
C THR A 151 7.22 8.89 2.74
N GLY A 152 7.78 9.63 3.70
CA GLY A 152 7.02 10.35 4.72
C GLY A 152 6.09 11.43 4.14
N GLU A 153 6.44 12.07 3.03
CA GLU A 153 5.56 13.02 2.34
C GLU A 153 4.33 12.31 1.73
N TYR A 154 4.51 11.09 1.18
CA TYR A 154 3.40 10.27 0.67
C TYR A 154 2.52 9.77 1.82
N ALA A 155 3.12 9.38 2.96
CA ALA A 155 2.38 9.04 4.16
C ALA A 155 1.52 10.22 4.64
N LYS A 156 2.09 11.43 4.69
CA LYS A 156 1.35 12.66 5.03
C LYS A 156 0.17 12.91 4.09
N GLN A 157 0.37 12.84 2.77
CA GLN A 157 -0.72 13.02 1.79
C GLN A 157 -1.83 11.98 1.95
N CYS A 158 -1.49 10.74 2.28
CA CYS A 158 -2.44 9.66 2.54
C CYS A 158 -3.31 9.95 3.78
N LEU A 159 -2.70 10.38 4.88
CA LEU A 159 -3.39 10.74 6.13
C LEU A 159 -4.25 12.00 5.97
N GLU A 160 -3.73 13.03 5.31
CA GLU A 160 -4.49 14.24 4.99
C GLU A 160 -5.77 13.89 4.20
N LEU A 161 -5.65 13.05 3.17
CA LEU A 161 -6.81 12.61 2.42
C LEU A 161 -7.80 11.80 3.27
N ALA A 162 -7.30 10.90 4.13
CA ALA A 162 -8.17 10.13 5.03
C ALA A 162 -8.97 11.06 5.94
N MET A 163 -8.33 12.10 6.48
CA MET A 163 -8.99 13.12 7.30
C MET A 163 -10.02 13.92 6.50
N GLU A 164 -9.65 14.41 5.31
CA GLU A 164 -10.54 15.16 4.40
C GLU A 164 -11.81 14.39 4.05
N LEU A 165 -11.70 13.06 3.88
CA LEU A 165 -12.80 12.18 3.50
C LEU A 165 -13.48 11.49 4.69
N GLY A 166 -13.04 11.75 5.93
CA GLY A 166 -13.58 11.11 7.13
C GLY A 166 -13.40 9.58 7.16
N LEU A 167 -12.30 9.08 6.61
CA LEU A 167 -12.01 7.65 6.51
C LEU A 167 -11.11 7.16 7.66
N PRO A 168 -11.27 5.91 8.11
CA PRO A 168 -10.27 5.26 8.95
C PRO A 168 -8.92 5.17 8.20
N SER A 169 -7.83 5.38 8.92
CA SER A 169 -6.48 5.21 8.39
C SER A 169 -5.52 4.55 9.39
N ILE A 170 -4.48 3.92 8.86
CA ILE A 170 -3.39 3.31 9.62
C ILE A 170 -2.09 4.01 9.22
N ASP A 171 -1.49 4.73 10.17
CA ASP A 171 -0.20 5.39 9.98
C ASP A 171 0.97 4.43 10.27
N LEU A 172 1.28 3.54 9.32
CA LEU A 172 2.42 2.64 9.45
C LEU A 172 3.75 3.38 9.43
N TRP A 173 3.87 4.44 8.63
CA TRP A 173 5.10 5.24 8.53
C TRP A 173 5.57 5.72 9.89
N SER A 174 4.73 6.41 10.66
CA SER A 174 5.11 6.89 12.00
C SER A 174 5.18 5.75 13.01
N LYS A 175 4.17 4.86 13.03
CA LYS A 175 4.04 3.81 14.07
C LYS A 175 5.21 2.85 14.10
N MET A 176 5.73 2.45 12.94
CA MET A 176 6.90 1.58 12.89
C MET A 176 8.13 2.28 13.48
N GLN A 177 8.30 3.57 13.20
CA GLN A 177 9.47 4.35 13.63
C GLN A 177 9.47 4.71 15.12
N GLU A 178 8.34 4.58 15.82
CA GLU A 178 8.27 4.69 17.29
C GLU A 178 9.08 3.58 18.00
N THR A 179 9.37 2.48 17.31
CA THR A 179 10.16 1.37 17.85
C THR A 179 11.65 1.54 17.54
N MET A 180 12.50 1.57 18.57
CA MET A 180 13.95 1.59 18.36
C MET A 180 14.40 0.34 17.58
N GLY A 181 15.17 0.53 16.51
CA GLY A 181 15.65 -0.57 15.67
C GLY A 181 14.59 -1.15 14.71
N TRP A 182 13.50 -0.42 14.46
CA TRP A 182 12.41 -0.81 13.55
C TRP A 182 12.88 -1.34 12.19
N GLN A 183 14.01 -0.85 11.68
CA GLN A 183 14.61 -1.29 10.42
C GLN A 183 14.90 -2.79 10.39
N LYS A 184 15.32 -3.37 11.53
CA LYS A 184 15.66 -4.79 11.62
C LYS A 184 14.52 -5.63 12.19
N ILE A 185 13.60 -5.00 12.93
CA ILE A 185 12.46 -5.69 13.55
C ILE A 185 11.32 -5.88 12.54
N PHE A 186 10.97 -4.85 11.78
CA PHE A 186 9.78 -4.85 10.93
C PHE A 186 10.08 -4.98 9.44
N LEU A 187 11.27 -4.56 8.99
CA LEU A 187 11.66 -4.74 7.60
C LEU A 187 12.54 -5.97 7.48
N ARG A 188 12.24 -6.82 6.50
CA ARG A 188 13.12 -7.93 6.14
C ARG A 188 14.32 -7.36 5.38
N SER A 189 15.52 -7.57 5.92
CA SER A 189 16.81 -7.37 5.24
C SER A 189 17.11 -8.51 4.28
#